data_AF-A0A2W6ABJ7-F1
#
_entry.id   AF-A0A2W6ABJ7-F1
#
_cell.length_a   1.000
_cell.length_b   1.000
_cell.length_c   1.000
_cell.angle_alpha   90.00
_cell.angle_beta   90.00
_cell.angle_gamma   90.00
#
_symmetry.space_group_name_H-M   'P 1'
#
loop_
_entity.id
_entity.type
_entity.pdbx_description
1 polymer ?
#
loop_
_entity_poly.entity_id
_entity_poly.type
_entity_poly.pdbx_seq_one_letter_code
_entity_poly.pdbx_strand_id
1 'polypeptide(L)'
;MPSPQAMAAAKTMVDSYVRAGFRKIHLDASMTCADDPKTLAADIVAERAADLCESAESVADPARAPYYIIGTEVPVPGGAHEDLQELAVTRIEDLANTIEIHREGFETRGLQEAWSRVIGVVVQPGVEFDHARIIDYQPGKAKALSEVILNYDGLVYEAHLTDYQTETALTNLVRDHFAILKVGPGLTYAAREAIFALSRIEQEWITDRPLSNICQKLDELMLANPGYWDQYYFGDDVERALARKYSFSDRLRYYWPDLGQHAGWTGPTRSSAVGSPHNATGKVLKREPAEG
;
A
#
# COMPACT_ATOMS: atom_id res chain seq x y z
N MET A 1 -11.17 -16.00 -10.75
CA MET A 1 -12.28 -16.94 -10.43
C MET A 1 -13.58 -16.32 -10.95
N PRO A 2 -14.63 -17.10 -11.23
CA PRO A 2 -15.97 -16.56 -11.48
C PRO A 2 -16.49 -15.76 -10.28
N SER A 3 -17.31 -14.74 -10.53
CA SER A 3 -17.77 -13.75 -9.56
C SER A 3 -18.46 -14.37 -8.34
N PRO A 4 -19.41 -15.32 -8.47
CA PRO A 4 -20.04 -15.95 -7.30
C PRO A 4 -19.04 -16.65 -6.36
N GLN A 5 -18.01 -17.30 -6.93
CA GLN A 5 -16.98 -17.99 -6.15
C GLN A 5 -16.02 -16.99 -5.50
N ALA A 6 -15.62 -15.95 -6.24
CA ALA A 6 -14.78 -14.89 -5.72
C ALA A 6 -15.46 -14.13 -4.56
N MET A 7 -16.74 -13.79 -4.71
CA MET A 7 -17.52 -13.10 -3.68
C MET A 7 -17.76 -13.99 -2.45
N ALA A 8 -17.98 -15.30 -2.61
CA ALA A 8 -18.09 -16.20 -1.47
C ALA A 8 -16.79 -16.28 -0.65
N ALA A 9 -15.63 -16.32 -1.34
CA ALA A 9 -14.32 -16.26 -0.69
C ALA A 9 -14.10 -14.90 -0.02
N ALA A 10 -14.46 -13.80 -0.67
CA ALA A 10 -14.34 -12.44 -0.13
C ALA A 10 -15.20 -12.23 1.12
N LYS A 11 -16.45 -12.72 1.14
CA LYS A 11 -17.31 -12.71 2.33
C LYS A 11 -16.67 -13.48 3.50
N THR A 12 -16.16 -14.68 3.23
CA THR A 12 -15.44 -15.50 4.24
C THR A 12 -14.21 -14.78 4.79
N MET A 13 -13.46 -14.09 3.91
CA MET A 13 -12.30 -13.30 4.30
C MET A 13 -12.71 -12.13 5.21
N VAL A 14 -13.71 -11.34 4.83
CA VAL A 14 -14.19 -10.20 5.62
C VAL A 14 -14.71 -10.63 6.99
N ASP A 15 -15.53 -11.70 7.03
CA ASP A 15 -15.96 -12.36 8.28
C ASP A 15 -14.74 -12.66 9.17
N SER A 16 -13.73 -13.34 8.61
CA SER A 16 -12.53 -13.74 9.36
C SER A 16 -11.76 -12.55 9.94
N TYR A 17 -11.65 -11.44 9.18
CA TYR A 17 -11.03 -10.21 9.68
C TYR A 17 -11.82 -9.61 10.86
N VAL A 18 -13.14 -9.50 10.74
CA VAL A 18 -13.97 -8.95 11.81
C VAL A 18 -13.92 -9.83 13.06
N ARG A 19 -14.00 -11.16 12.92
CA ARG A 19 -13.86 -12.11 14.05
C ARG A 19 -12.48 -12.05 14.71
N ALA A 20 -11.44 -11.79 13.93
CA ALA A 20 -10.08 -11.57 14.46
C ALA A 20 -9.93 -10.21 15.18
N GLY A 21 -10.97 -9.36 15.16
CA GLY A 21 -11.02 -8.10 15.88
C GLY A 21 -10.54 -6.88 15.08
N PHE A 22 -10.39 -7.02 13.75
CA PHE A 22 -10.13 -5.87 12.89
C PHE A 22 -11.33 -4.94 12.86
N ARG A 23 -11.09 -3.64 13.04
CA ARG A 23 -12.14 -2.62 13.17
C ARG A 23 -12.16 -1.58 12.07
N LYS A 24 -11.21 -1.61 11.15
CA LYS A 24 -11.19 -0.75 9.96
C LYS A 24 -11.18 -1.68 8.75
N ILE A 25 -12.28 -1.69 8.01
CA ILE A 25 -12.49 -2.59 6.87
C ILE A 25 -12.64 -1.73 5.61
N HIS A 26 -11.71 -1.86 4.67
CA HIS A 26 -11.85 -1.25 3.35
C HIS A 26 -12.59 -2.24 2.43
N LEU A 27 -13.76 -1.85 1.96
CA LEU A 27 -14.64 -2.65 1.11
C LEU A 27 -14.41 -2.24 -0.35
N ASP A 28 -13.54 -2.98 -1.03
CA ASP A 28 -13.26 -2.79 -2.45
C ASP A 28 -13.58 -4.07 -3.23
N ALA A 29 -14.60 -3.98 -4.07
CA ALA A 29 -15.01 -5.03 -5.01
C ALA A 29 -15.09 -4.49 -6.46
N SER A 30 -14.26 -3.49 -6.78
CA SER A 30 -14.21 -2.82 -8.08
C SER A 30 -13.52 -3.63 -9.18
N MET A 31 -12.69 -4.61 -8.81
CA MET A 31 -11.95 -5.43 -9.75
C MET A 31 -12.84 -6.49 -10.40
N THR A 32 -12.60 -6.73 -11.70
CA THR A 32 -13.37 -7.70 -12.50
C THR A 32 -13.00 -9.14 -12.14
N CYS A 33 -14.02 -9.98 -12.04
CA CYS A 33 -13.87 -11.44 -11.98
C CYS A 33 -13.80 -12.03 -13.39
N ALA A 34 -13.57 -13.35 -13.49
CA ALA A 34 -13.31 -14.00 -14.77
C ALA A 34 -14.51 -13.99 -15.75
N ASP A 35 -15.72 -13.88 -15.22
CA ASP A 35 -17.00 -13.84 -15.93
C ASP A 35 -17.63 -12.44 -15.97
N ASP A 36 -16.94 -11.44 -15.43
CA ASP A 36 -17.38 -10.05 -15.48
C ASP A 36 -17.10 -9.41 -16.85
N PRO A 37 -17.83 -8.35 -17.22
CA PRO A 37 -17.41 -7.46 -18.29
C PRO A 37 -16.02 -6.86 -17.98
N LYS A 38 -15.32 -6.37 -19.01
CA LYS A 38 -13.98 -5.75 -18.85
C LYS A 38 -13.95 -4.56 -17.88
N THR A 39 -15.08 -3.88 -17.73
CA THR A 39 -15.27 -2.77 -16.79
C THR A 39 -16.57 -3.03 -16.06
N LEU A 40 -16.52 -3.01 -14.73
CA LEU A 40 -17.72 -3.12 -13.90
C LEU A 40 -18.49 -1.80 -13.91
N ALA A 41 -19.81 -1.91 -13.93
CA ALA A 41 -20.68 -0.77 -13.68
C ALA A 41 -20.64 -0.41 -12.18
N ALA A 42 -20.75 0.88 -11.86
CA ALA A 42 -20.56 1.39 -10.50
C ALA A 42 -21.59 0.83 -9.50
N ASP A 43 -22.81 0.56 -9.95
CA ASP A 43 -23.87 -0.11 -9.20
C ASP A 43 -23.47 -1.53 -8.78
N ILE A 44 -22.88 -2.33 -9.68
CA ILE A 44 -22.36 -3.66 -9.35
C ILE A 44 -21.26 -3.60 -8.29
N VAL A 45 -20.36 -2.61 -8.39
CA VAL A 45 -19.29 -2.41 -7.40
C VAL A 45 -19.87 -2.09 -6.02
N ALA A 46 -20.82 -1.16 -5.96
CA ALA A 46 -21.49 -0.78 -4.72
C ALA A 46 -22.30 -1.93 -4.12
N GLU A 47 -23.01 -2.71 -4.95
CA GLU A 47 -23.73 -3.91 -4.53
C GLU A 47 -22.79 -4.93 -3.90
N ARG A 48 -21.65 -5.21 -4.54
CA ARG A 48 -20.66 -6.14 -4.00
C ARG A 48 -20.05 -5.62 -2.70
N ALA A 49 -19.75 -4.33 -2.60
CA ALA A 49 -19.24 -3.73 -1.36
C ALA A 49 -20.26 -3.86 -0.22
N ALA A 50 -21.55 -3.63 -0.49
CA ALA A 50 -22.61 -3.77 0.50
C ALA A 50 -22.83 -5.25 0.91
N ASP A 51 -22.68 -6.19 -0.02
CA ASP A 51 -22.65 -7.64 0.24
C ASP A 51 -21.51 -8.05 1.20
N LEU A 52 -20.34 -7.41 1.07
CA LEU A 52 -19.21 -7.62 1.98
C LEU A 52 -19.47 -6.96 3.34
N CYS A 53 -20.09 -5.78 3.37
CA CYS A 53 -20.50 -5.10 4.59
C CYS A 53 -21.49 -5.93 5.39
N GLU A 54 -22.52 -6.50 4.75
CA GLU A 54 -23.48 -7.39 5.40
C GLU A 54 -22.78 -8.59 6.06
N SER A 55 -21.81 -9.19 5.38
CA SER A 55 -21.00 -10.27 5.94
C SER A 55 -20.20 -9.80 7.17
N ALA A 56 -19.62 -8.60 7.13
CA ALA A 56 -18.91 -8.00 8.26
C ALA A 56 -19.83 -7.78 9.46
N GLU A 57 -20.99 -7.17 9.24
CA GLU A 57 -21.99 -6.85 10.27
C GLU A 57 -22.59 -8.12 10.89
N SER A 58 -22.80 -9.18 10.12
CA SER A 58 -23.38 -10.44 10.60
C SER A 58 -22.55 -11.13 11.71
N VAL A 59 -21.27 -10.79 11.83
CA VAL A 59 -20.34 -11.35 12.81
C VAL A 59 -19.75 -10.31 13.75
N ALA A 60 -20.11 -9.04 13.56
CA ALA A 60 -19.60 -7.94 14.36
C ALA A 60 -20.15 -8.03 15.79
N ASP A 61 -19.28 -7.82 16.77
CA ASP A 61 -19.69 -7.49 18.14
C ASP A 61 -20.18 -6.04 18.14
N PRO A 62 -21.44 -5.74 18.51
CA PRO A 62 -21.97 -4.38 18.55
C PRO A 62 -21.12 -3.42 19.40
N ALA A 63 -20.47 -3.90 20.46
CA ALA A 63 -19.58 -3.08 21.30
C ALA A 63 -18.26 -2.71 20.59
N ARG A 64 -17.93 -3.40 19.50
CA ARG A 64 -16.70 -3.25 18.74
C ARG A 64 -16.94 -3.12 17.24
N ALA A 65 -18.12 -2.63 16.84
CA ALA A 65 -18.52 -2.51 15.46
C ALA A 65 -17.41 -1.89 14.58
N PRO A 66 -17.20 -2.41 13.35
CA PRO A 66 -16.19 -1.92 12.44
C PRO A 66 -16.58 -0.57 11.83
N TYR A 67 -15.56 0.17 11.42
CA TYR A 67 -15.65 1.33 10.54
C TYR A 67 -15.23 0.93 9.13
N TYR A 68 -15.84 1.59 8.15
CA TYR A 68 -15.69 1.23 6.75
C TYR A 68 -15.00 2.32 5.95
N ILE A 69 -14.21 1.88 4.97
CA ILE A 69 -13.73 2.71 3.86
C ILE A 69 -14.31 2.12 2.58
N ILE A 70 -14.74 2.97 1.65
CA ILE A 70 -15.26 2.57 0.33
C ILE A 70 -14.41 3.16 -0.80
N GLY A 71 -14.74 2.79 -2.03
CA GLY A 71 -14.06 3.29 -3.22
C GLY A 71 -12.73 2.58 -3.46
N THR A 72 -12.13 2.93 -4.58
CA THR A 72 -10.82 2.46 -5.01
C THR A 72 -10.11 3.62 -5.65
N GLU A 73 -8.80 3.58 -5.68
CA GLU A 73 -8.02 4.53 -6.43
C GLU A 73 -8.19 4.24 -7.95
N VAL A 74 -8.69 5.22 -8.69
CA VAL A 74 -8.90 5.11 -10.15
C VAL A 74 -8.05 6.17 -10.85
N PRO A 75 -7.17 5.79 -11.79
CA PRO A 75 -6.89 4.41 -12.23
C PRO A 75 -6.13 3.56 -11.17
N VAL A 76 -6.26 2.24 -11.27
CA VAL A 76 -5.66 1.28 -10.32
C VAL A 76 -4.11 1.37 -10.34
N PRO A 77 -3.45 1.47 -9.17
CA PRO A 77 -2.01 1.54 -8.97
C PRO A 77 -1.25 0.44 -9.65
N GLY A 78 -0.15 0.83 -10.31
CA GLY A 78 0.72 -0.13 -10.98
C GLY A 78 0.11 -0.79 -12.22
N GLY A 79 -1.09 -0.37 -12.65
CA GLY A 79 -1.69 -0.71 -13.94
C GLY A 79 -1.34 0.29 -15.06
N ALA A 80 -0.75 1.44 -14.73
CA ALA A 80 -0.25 2.39 -15.71
C ALA A 80 1.07 1.86 -16.30
N HIS A 81 0.94 1.04 -17.34
CA HIS A 81 2.01 0.76 -18.31
C HIS A 81 2.22 1.93 -19.29
N GLU A 82 1.51 3.04 -19.09
CA GLU A 82 1.70 4.29 -19.82
C GLU A 82 2.54 5.21 -18.96
N ASP A 83 3.56 5.82 -19.57
CA ASP A 83 4.44 6.82 -18.99
C ASP A 83 3.72 7.67 -17.93
N LEU A 84 4.27 7.73 -16.71
CA LEU A 84 3.86 8.55 -15.56
C LEU A 84 3.81 10.07 -15.82
N GLN A 85 3.70 10.53 -17.07
CA GLN A 85 3.79 11.94 -17.46
C GLN A 85 2.67 12.78 -16.83
N GLU A 86 1.48 12.22 -16.60
CA GLU A 86 0.46 12.93 -15.83
C GLU A 86 -0.51 11.99 -15.11
N LEU A 87 -0.37 11.89 -13.78
CA LEU A 87 -1.33 11.20 -12.93
C LEU A 87 -2.57 12.08 -12.74
N ALA A 88 -3.72 11.57 -13.19
CA ALA A 88 -4.99 12.24 -13.05
C ALA A 88 -5.47 12.18 -11.60
N VAL A 89 -5.82 13.35 -11.05
CA VAL A 89 -6.53 13.45 -9.76
C VAL A 89 -7.98 12.99 -9.96
N THR A 90 -8.54 12.27 -9.00
CA THR A 90 -9.95 11.83 -9.06
C THR A 90 -10.88 13.01 -9.29
N ARG A 91 -11.81 12.87 -10.24
CA ARG A 91 -12.78 13.91 -10.55
C ARG A 91 -13.87 13.96 -9.47
N ILE A 92 -14.33 15.17 -9.14
CA ILE A 92 -15.32 15.38 -8.09
C ILE A 92 -16.66 14.71 -8.39
N GLU A 93 -17.02 14.58 -9.66
CA GLU A 93 -18.21 13.89 -10.12
C GLU A 93 -18.14 12.37 -9.89
N ASP A 94 -16.95 11.77 -10.06
CA ASP A 94 -16.74 10.33 -9.85
C ASP A 94 -16.76 10.01 -8.36
N LEU A 95 -16.20 10.91 -7.54
CA LEU A 95 -16.31 10.86 -6.08
C LEU A 95 -17.77 10.93 -5.62
N ALA A 96 -18.51 11.95 -6.07
CA ALA A 96 -19.89 12.14 -5.67
C ALA A 96 -20.76 10.94 -6.06
N ASN A 97 -20.56 10.43 -7.27
CA ASN A 97 -21.24 9.23 -7.76
C ASN A 97 -20.87 7.98 -6.93
N THR A 98 -19.60 7.81 -6.57
CA THR A 98 -19.14 6.69 -5.74
C THR A 98 -19.81 6.70 -4.38
N ILE A 99 -19.83 7.85 -3.70
CA ILE A 99 -20.47 7.99 -2.38
C ILE A 99 -21.97 7.68 -2.49
N GLU A 100 -22.66 8.25 -3.47
CA GLU A 100 -24.11 8.13 -3.58
C GLU A 100 -24.56 6.70 -3.90
N ILE A 101 -23.94 6.05 -4.89
CA ILE A 101 -24.30 4.68 -5.26
C ILE A 101 -24.00 3.71 -4.10
N HIS A 102 -22.90 3.91 -3.35
CA HIS A 102 -22.64 3.09 -2.16
C HIS A 102 -23.66 3.34 -1.06
N ARG A 103 -24.06 4.60 -0.83
CA ARG A 103 -25.13 4.94 0.12
C ARG A 103 -26.41 4.19 -0.21
N GLU A 104 -26.87 4.27 -1.45
CA GLU A 104 -28.06 3.57 -1.94
C GLU A 104 -27.91 2.04 -1.86
N GLY A 105 -26.76 1.51 -2.23
CA GLY A 105 -26.45 0.07 -2.16
C GLY A 105 -26.46 -0.49 -0.74
N PHE A 106 -26.08 0.31 0.25
CA PHE A 106 -26.16 -0.06 1.67
C PHE A 106 -27.61 0.07 2.19
N GLU A 107 -28.30 1.16 1.86
CA GLU A 107 -29.67 1.41 2.30
C GLU A 107 -30.66 0.34 1.81
N THR A 108 -30.52 -0.08 0.56
CA THR A 108 -31.34 -1.15 -0.05
C THR A 108 -31.19 -2.50 0.65
N ARG A 109 -30.07 -2.74 1.35
CA ARG A 109 -29.82 -3.93 2.18
C ARG A 109 -30.13 -3.73 3.66
N GLY A 110 -30.69 -2.58 4.06
CA GLY A 110 -30.96 -2.30 5.47
C GLY A 110 -29.70 -2.02 6.31
N LEU A 111 -28.61 -1.57 5.67
CA LEU A 111 -27.31 -1.31 6.30
C LEU A 111 -27.13 0.16 6.70
N GLN A 112 -28.20 0.89 7.05
CA GLN A 112 -28.14 2.32 7.39
C GLN A 112 -27.19 2.60 8.57
N GLU A 113 -27.20 1.72 9.57
CA GLU A 113 -26.34 1.88 10.74
C GLU A 113 -24.86 1.69 10.37
N ALA A 114 -24.56 0.72 9.50
CA ALA A 114 -23.21 0.50 9.00
C ALA A 114 -22.74 1.64 8.08
N TRP A 115 -23.64 2.21 7.27
CA TRP A 115 -23.37 3.40 6.47
C TRP A 115 -22.92 4.58 7.34
N SER A 116 -23.55 4.78 8.52
CA SER A 116 -23.12 5.83 9.46
C SER A 116 -21.70 5.64 10.01
N ARG A 117 -21.11 4.45 9.81
CA ARG A 117 -19.72 4.10 10.15
C ARG A 117 -18.78 4.03 8.94
N VAL A 118 -19.24 4.41 7.75
CA VAL A 118 -18.33 4.71 6.63
C VAL A 118 -17.65 6.03 6.97
N ILE A 119 -16.33 5.99 7.17
CA ILE A 119 -15.53 7.13 7.63
C ILE A 119 -14.61 7.68 6.56
N GLY A 120 -14.54 7.04 5.40
CA GLY A 120 -13.73 7.55 4.32
C GLY A 120 -13.92 6.86 2.99
N VAL A 121 -13.36 7.51 1.98
CA VAL A 121 -13.41 7.11 0.58
C VAL A 121 -12.01 7.18 -0.01
N VAL A 122 -11.62 6.14 -0.74
CA VAL A 122 -10.35 6.12 -1.46
C VAL A 122 -10.48 6.94 -2.73
N VAL A 123 -9.50 7.81 -2.96
CA VAL A 123 -9.36 8.62 -4.17
C VAL A 123 -7.88 8.75 -4.54
N GLN A 124 -7.60 9.19 -5.76
CA GLN A 124 -6.26 9.51 -6.25
C GLN A 124 -5.98 11.02 -6.08
N PRO A 125 -5.15 11.45 -5.11
CA PRO A 125 -4.79 12.87 -4.91
C PRO A 125 -3.71 13.40 -5.86
N GLY A 126 -3.20 12.57 -6.78
CA GLY A 126 -2.05 12.90 -7.61
C GLY A 126 -0.72 12.55 -6.93
N VAL A 127 -0.68 11.44 -6.19
CA VAL A 127 0.55 10.85 -5.64
C VAL A 127 0.73 9.43 -6.15
N GLU A 128 1.95 9.08 -6.55
CA GLU A 128 2.31 7.75 -7.03
C GLU A 128 3.83 7.59 -6.99
N PHE A 129 4.30 6.35 -7.14
CA PHE A 129 5.69 6.04 -7.42
C PHE A 129 5.75 4.76 -8.27
N ASP A 130 6.77 4.65 -9.12
CA ASP A 130 7.05 3.43 -9.90
C ASP A 130 8.38 2.79 -9.44
N HIS A 131 9.13 2.18 -10.36
CA HIS A 131 10.41 1.58 -10.01
C HIS A 131 11.54 2.61 -9.80
N ALA A 132 11.44 3.83 -10.34
CA ALA A 132 12.52 4.82 -10.36
C ALA A 132 12.07 6.28 -10.14
N ARG A 133 10.77 6.56 -10.11
CA ARG A 133 10.21 7.91 -10.01
C ARG A 133 9.16 7.99 -8.91
N ILE A 134 9.02 9.21 -8.38
CA ILE A 134 8.00 9.60 -7.41
C ILE A 134 7.23 10.77 -8.04
N ILE A 135 5.91 10.72 -7.98
CA ILE A 135 5.03 11.84 -8.30
C ILE A 135 4.65 12.51 -6.97
N ASP A 136 5.20 13.69 -6.74
CA ASP A 136 4.94 14.46 -5.52
C ASP A 136 3.53 15.05 -5.52
N TYR A 137 2.94 15.10 -4.33
CA TYR A 137 1.65 15.75 -4.12
C TYR A 137 1.70 17.23 -4.51
N GLN A 138 0.73 17.65 -5.34
CA GLN A 138 0.56 19.03 -5.75
C GLN A 138 -0.78 19.58 -5.24
N PRO A 139 -0.79 20.35 -4.14
CA PRO A 139 -2.04 20.86 -3.53
C PRO A 139 -2.96 21.59 -4.51
N GLY A 140 -2.37 22.33 -5.46
CA GLY A 140 -3.13 23.04 -6.49
C GLY A 140 -3.96 22.11 -7.38
N LYS A 141 -3.48 20.90 -7.69
CA LYS A 141 -4.19 19.92 -8.52
C LYS A 141 -5.35 19.25 -7.77
N ALA A 142 -5.22 19.05 -6.45
CA ALA A 142 -6.23 18.40 -5.62
C ALA A 142 -7.19 19.36 -4.89
N LYS A 143 -7.10 20.68 -5.16
CA LYS A 143 -7.91 21.71 -4.49
C LYS A 143 -9.42 21.42 -4.55
N ALA A 144 -9.94 21.01 -5.71
CA ALA A 144 -11.36 20.72 -5.86
C ALA A 144 -11.82 19.52 -5.00
N LEU A 145 -10.97 18.48 -4.87
CA LEU A 145 -11.22 17.36 -3.95
C LEU A 145 -11.21 17.84 -2.50
N SER A 146 -10.24 18.66 -2.12
CA SER A 146 -10.13 19.21 -0.77
C SER A 146 -11.36 20.06 -0.39
N GLU A 147 -11.98 20.75 -1.34
CA GLU A 147 -13.16 21.58 -1.06
C GLU A 147 -14.44 20.73 -1.02
N VAL A 148 -14.61 19.76 -1.93
CA VAL A 148 -15.88 19.01 -2.07
C VAL A 148 -16.14 18.06 -0.90
N ILE A 149 -15.09 17.50 -0.28
CA ILE A 149 -15.24 16.56 0.85
C ILE A 149 -15.93 17.21 2.05
N LEU A 150 -15.81 18.53 2.20
CA LEU A 150 -16.46 19.30 3.28
C LEU A 150 -17.99 19.27 3.21
N ASN A 151 -18.57 18.83 2.08
CA ASN A 151 -20.02 18.63 1.95
C ASN A 151 -20.48 17.28 2.53
N TYR A 152 -19.55 16.41 2.93
CA TYR A 152 -19.84 15.06 3.42
C TYR A 152 -19.42 14.92 4.89
N ASP A 153 -20.38 15.13 5.79
CA ASP A 153 -20.15 15.03 7.23
C ASP A 153 -19.60 13.65 7.62
N GLY A 154 -18.49 13.65 8.37
CA GLY A 154 -17.89 12.42 8.90
C GLY A 154 -17.02 11.63 7.92
N LEU A 155 -16.87 12.07 6.67
CA LEU A 155 -15.97 11.46 5.69
C LEU A 155 -14.64 12.21 5.57
N VAL A 156 -13.56 11.44 5.43
CA VAL A 156 -12.23 11.90 5.01
C VAL A 156 -11.74 11.08 3.82
N TYR A 157 -10.69 11.54 3.15
CA TYR A 157 -10.04 10.70 2.14
C TYR A 157 -9.03 9.75 2.76
N GLU A 158 -9.00 8.55 2.19
CA GLU A 158 -7.89 7.62 2.35
C GLU A 158 -7.03 7.64 1.08
N ALA A 159 -5.78 8.10 1.22
CA ALA A 159 -4.81 8.11 0.13
C ALA A 159 -3.88 6.89 0.22
N HIS A 160 -3.73 6.21 -0.91
CA HIS A 160 -2.80 5.10 -1.07
C HIS A 160 -1.54 5.60 -1.78
N LEU A 161 -0.49 4.76 -1.80
CA LEU A 161 0.81 5.08 -2.41
C LEU A 161 1.45 6.38 -1.90
N THR A 162 1.22 6.74 -0.64
CA THR A 162 1.78 7.98 -0.07
C THR A 162 3.25 7.80 0.35
N ASP A 163 3.86 6.66 0.00
CA ASP A 163 5.26 6.38 0.24
C ASP A 163 6.17 7.41 -0.46
N TYR A 164 7.34 7.65 0.13
CA TYR A 164 8.41 8.51 -0.40
C TYR A 164 8.11 10.01 -0.53
N GLN A 165 6.87 10.44 -0.27
CA GLN A 165 6.51 11.86 -0.22
C GLN A 165 7.31 12.61 0.86
N THR A 166 7.60 13.88 0.61
CA THR A 166 8.25 14.75 1.60
C THR A 166 7.33 14.99 2.81
N GLU A 167 7.92 15.37 3.96
CA GLU A 167 7.15 15.74 5.15
C GLU A 167 6.16 16.89 4.86
N THR A 168 6.59 17.87 4.05
CA THR A 168 5.74 18.97 3.57
C THR A 168 4.56 18.45 2.75
N ALA A 169 4.80 17.51 1.82
CA ALA A 169 3.75 16.90 1.00
C ALA A 169 2.74 16.11 1.86
N LEU A 170 3.22 15.27 2.79
CA LEU A 170 2.36 14.53 3.73
C LEU A 170 1.54 15.48 4.63
N THR A 171 2.13 16.57 5.09
CA THR A 171 1.42 17.60 5.87
C THR A 171 0.33 18.28 5.04
N ASN A 172 0.63 18.61 3.79
CA ASN A 172 -0.34 19.18 2.87
C ASN A 172 -1.48 18.20 2.56
N LEU A 173 -1.19 16.90 2.38
CA LEU A 173 -2.21 15.86 2.20
C LEU A 173 -3.20 15.85 3.39
N VAL A 174 -2.69 15.84 4.63
CA VAL A 174 -3.55 15.87 5.82
C VAL A 174 -4.38 17.16 5.89
N ARG A 175 -3.76 18.32 5.61
CA ARG A 175 -4.47 19.61 5.56
C ARG A 175 -5.63 19.58 4.56
N ASP A 176 -5.42 18.93 3.43
CA ASP A 176 -6.37 18.85 2.32
C ASP A 176 -7.32 17.63 2.45
N HIS A 177 -7.48 17.13 3.68
CA HIS A 177 -8.42 16.07 4.11
C HIS A 177 -8.11 14.64 3.63
N PHE A 178 -6.91 14.40 3.07
CA PHE A 178 -6.33 13.06 2.97
C PHE A 178 -5.79 12.63 4.34
N ALA A 179 -6.71 12.37 5.27
CA ALA A 179 -6.40 12.17 6.68
C ALA A 179 -5.92 10.75 7.00
N ILE A 180 -6.18 9.78 6.12
CA ILE A 180 -5.66 8.42 6.25
C ILE A 180 -4.62 8.20 5.14
N LEU A 181 -3.35 8.16 5.52
CA LEU A 181 -2.21 8.00 4.60
C LEU A 181 -1.66 6.58 4.72
N LYS A 182 -1.80 5.76 3.67
CA LYS A 182 -1.26 4.40 3.66
C LYS A 182 0.19 4.38 3.19
N VAL A 183 1.06 3.82 4.03
CA VAL A 183 2.47 3.57 3.74
C VAL A 183 2.77 2.07 3.86
N GLY A 184 3.60 1.56 2.96
CA GLY A 184 4.04 0.17 2.93
C GLY A 184 5.46 0.06 2.38
N PRO A 185 5.65 0.09 1.05
CA PRO A 185 6.97 0.00 0.41
C PRO A 185 8.03 0.94 1.01
N GLY A 186 7.69 2.16 1.38
CA GLY A 186 8.61 3.12 1.99
C GLY A 186 9.21 2.62 3.31
N LEU A 187 8.46 1.86 4.10
CA LEU A 187 8.95 1.27 5.36
C LEU A 187 9.94 0.13 5.09
N THR A 188 9.58 -0.81 4.21
CA THR A 188 10.44 -1.97 3.90
C THR A 188 11.64 -1.60 3.05
N TYR A 189 11.53 -0.55 2.22
CA TYR A 189 12.63 0.05 1.48
C TYR A 189 13.67 0.64 2.44
N ALA A 190 13.26 1.44 3.43
CA ALA A 190 14.19 1.98 4.44
C ALA A 190 14.86 0.88 5.26
N ALA A 191 14.12 -0.19 5.61
CA ALA A 191 14.69 -1.36 6.27
C ALA A 191 15.74 -2.07 5.39
N ARG A 192 15.47 -2.22 4.10
CA ARG A 192 16.41 -2.77 3.10
C ARG A 192 17.69 -1.94 3.03
N GLU A 193 17.60 -0.61 2.94
CA GLU A 193 18.76 0.27 2.93
C GLU A 193 19.62 0.11 4.18
N ALA A 194 18.99 0.06 5.35
CA ALA A 194 19.68 -0.16 6.61
C ALA A 194 20.40 -1.52 6.63
N ILE A 195 19.74 -2.59 6.18
CA ILE A 195 20.33 -3.93 6.10
C ILE A 195 21.49 -3.98 5.10
N PHE A 196 21.36 -3.32 3.94
CA PHE A 196 22.42 -3.26 2.93
C PHE A 196 23.63 -2.48 3.44
N ALA A 197 23.40 -1.35 4.10
CA ALA A 197 24.44 -0.58 4.78
C ALA A 197 25.17 -1.41 5.85
N LEU A 198 24.42 -2.14 6.69
CA LEU A 198 25.00 -3.04 7.69
C LEU A 198 25.82 -4.17 7.04
N SER A 199 25.38 -4.71 5.90
CA SER A 199 26.16 -5.70 5.15
C SER A 199 27.49 -5.15 4.64
N ARG A 200 27.54 -3.86 4.25
CA ARG A 200 28.81 -3.20 3.90
C ARG A 200 29.73 -3.04 5.10
N ILE A 201 29.19 -2.63 6.25
CA ILE A 201 29.96 -2.55 7.49
C ILE A 201 30.49 -3.93 7.89
N GLU A 202 29.67 -4.98 7.75
CA GLU A 202 30.06 -6.37 8.02
C GLU A 202 31.27 -6.79 7.18
N GLN A 203 31.28 -6.47 5.88
CA GLN A 203 32.37 -6.79 4.96
C GLN A 203 33.72 -6.15 5.37
N GLU A 204 33.70 -4.97 5.98
CA GLU A 204 34.90 -4.27 6.41
C GLU A 204 35.34 -4.64 7.83
N TRP A 205 34.38 -4.88 8.73
CA TRP A 205 34.66 -5.05 10.15
C TRP A 205 34.91 -6.52 10.52
N ILE A 206 34.14 -7.44 9.96
CA ILE A 206 34.21 -8.85 10.36
C ILE A 206 35.29 -9.57 9.55
N THR A 207 36.39 -9.93 10.22
CA THR A 207 37.54 -10.59 9.59
C THR A 207 37.84 -11.98 10.17
N ASP A 208 37.21 -12.34 11.30
CA ASP A 208 37.51 -13.52 12.08
C ASP A 208 36.46 -14.64 11.96
N ARG A 209 35.41 -14.43 11.16
CA ARG A 209 34.31 -15.39 10.94
C ARG A 209 33.64 -15.17 9.58
N PRO A 210 32.84 -16.16 9.09
CA PRO A 210 32.14 -16.02 7.82
C PRO A 210 31.15 -14.84 7.82
N LEU A 211 31.09 -14.13 6.69
CA LEU A 211 30.12 -13.06 6.46
C LEU A 211 28.73 -13.62 6.17
N SER A 212 27.69 -12.84 6.50
CA SER A 212 26.30 -13.20 6.21
C SER A 212 26.02 -13.35 4.71
N ASN A 213 26.69 -12.53 3.88
CA ASN A 213 26.44 -12.35 2.44
C ASN A 213 24.97 -12.07 2.11
N ILE A 214 24.28 -11.33 2.99
CA ILE A 214 22.83 -11.15 2.93
C ILE A 214 22.35 -10.54 1.60
N CYS A 215 23.05 -9.54 1.07
CA CYS A 215 22.68 -8.90 -0.20
C CYS A 215 22.81 -9.88 -1.39
N GLN A 216 23.81 -10.75 -1.38
CA GLN A 216 24.01 -11.76 -2.41
C GLN A 216 22.92 -12.83 -2.34
N LYS A 217 22.66 -13.37 -1.13
CA LYS A 217 21.63 -14.39 -0.91
C LYS A 217 20.24 -13.90 -1.29
N LEU A 218 19.93 -12.63 -1.02
CA LEU A 218 18.68 -12.00 -1.46
C LEU A 218 18.58 -11.95 -2.99
N ASP A 219 19.64 -11.51 -3.68
CA ASP A 219 19.65 -11.43 -5.14
C ASP A 219 19.51 -12.83 -5.79
N GLU A 220 20.22 -13.83 -5.25
CA GLU A 220 20.11 -15.23 -5.67
C GLU A 220 18.68 -15.78 -5.46
N LEU A 221 18.06 -15.49 -4.32
CA LEU A 221 16.71 -15.91 -4.02
C LEU A 221 15.68 -15.24 -4.95
N MET A 222 15.84 -13.94 -5.21
CA MET A 222 14.98 -13.23 -6.16
C MET A 222 15.13 -13.79 -7.57
N LEU A 223 16.35 -14.13 -8.01
CA LEU A 223 16.58 -14.76 -9.31
C LEU A 223 15.97 -16.18 -9.39
N ALA A 224 16.05 -16.95 -8.32
CA ALA A 224 15.48 -18.29 -8.26
C ALA A 224 13.94 -18.29 -8.28
N ASN A 225 13.32 -17.26 -7.70
CA ASN A 225 11.87 -17.16 -7.55
C ASN A 225 11.32 -15.86 -8.16
N PRO A 226 11.37 -15.65 -9.50
CA PRO A 226 11.13 -14.33 -10.10
C PRO A 226 9.67 -13.83 -10.04
N GLY A 227 8.72 -14.67 -9.61
CA GLY A 227 7.28 -14.40 -9.67
C GLY A 227 6.79 -13.12 -8.98
N TYR A 228 7.52 -12.61 -7.97
CA TYR A 228 7.13 -11.36 -7.31
C TYR A 228 7.66 -10.09 -7.99
N TRP A 229 8.62 -10.16 -8.92
CA TRP A 229 9.27 -8.97 -9.48
C TRP A 229 9.38 -8.93 -11.01
N ASP A 230 9.33 -10.07 -11.71
CA ASP A 230 9.62 -10.17 -13.15
C ASP A 230 8.78 -9.20 -14.01
N GLN A 231 7.46 -9.15 -13.73
CA GLN A 231 6.51 -8.28 -14.43
C GLN A 231 6.63 -6.79 -14.08
N TYR A 232 7.48 -6.41 -13.12
CA TYR A 232 7.65 -5.03 -12.67
C TYR A 232 8.98 -4.40 -13.10
N TYR A 233 10.01 -5.22 -13.38
CA TYR A 233 11.36 -4.74 -13.69
C TYR A 233 11.73 -5.13 -15.12
N PHE A 234 11.76 -4.11 -15.98
CA PHE A 234 12.08 -4.20 -17.40
C PHE A 234 13.51 -3.74 -17.68
N GLY A 235 13.92 -3.82 -18.94
CA GLY A 235 15.26 -3.44 -19.38
C GLY A 235 16.22 -4.62 -19.48
N ASP A 236 17.51 -4.30 -19.61
CA ASP A 236 18.57 -5.29 -19.70
C ASP A 236 18.90 -5.94 -18.33
N ASP A 237 19.78 -6.95 -18.34
CA ASP A 237 20.14 -7.68 -17.12
C ASP A 237 20.75 -6.79 -16.02
N VAL A 238 21.45 -5.72 -16.42
CA VAL A 238 22.08 -4.77 -15.48
C VAL A 238 21.00 -3.89 -14.85
N GLU A 239 20.11 -3.33 -15.66
CA GLU A 239 18.97 -2.52 -15.21
C GLU A 239 18.08 -3.32 -14.25
N ARG A 240 17.76 -4.57 -14.61
CA ARG A 240 16.96 -5.46 -13.76
C ARG A 240 17.68 -5.83 -12.47
N ALA A 241 19.00 -6.05 -12.51
CA ALA A 241 19.79 -6.31 -11.30
C ALA A 241 19.85 -5.10 -10.36
N LEU A 242 19.88 -3.89 -10.90
CA LEU A 242 19.78 -2.67 -10.10
C LEU A 242 18.36 -2.48 -9.54
N ALA A 243 17.32 -2.71 -10.35
CA ALA A 243 15.93 -2.58 -9.92
C ALA A 243 15.60 -3.53 -8.75
N ARG A 244 16.08 -4.78 -8.78
CA ARG A 244 15.92 -5.72 -7.65
C ARG A 244 16.49 -5.19 -6.32
N LYS A 245 17.50 -4.33 -6.39
CA LYS A 245 18.20 -3.79 -5.21
C LYS A 245 17.68 -2.44 -4.76
N TYR A 246 17.27 -1.59 -5.70
CA TYR A 246 17.10 -0.16 -5.45
C TYR A 246 15.76 0.41 -5.91
N SER A 247 14.89 -0.38 -6.55
CA SER A 247 13.60 0.12 -7.01
C SER A 247 12.68 0.58 -5.87
N PHE A 248 11.96 1.68 -6.08
CA PHE A 248 10.90 2.17 -5.18
C PHE A 248 9.67 1.25 -5.12
N SER A 249 9.45 0.39 -6.12
CA SER A 249 8.39 -0.63 -6.05
C SER A 249 8.65 -1.67 -4.96
N ASP A 250 9.88 -1.74 -4.45
CA ASP A 250 10.35 -2.55 -3.32
C ASP A 250 9.87 -4.02 -3.34
N ARG A 251 9.95 -4.67 -4.52
CA ARG A 251 9.50 -6.06 -4.69
C ARG A 251 10.35 -7.05 -3.89
N LEU A 252 11.54 -6.64 -3.46
CA LEU A 252 12.39 -7.39 -2.54
C LEU A 252 11.67 -7.72 -1.22
N ARG A 253 10.69 -6.92 -0.78
CA ARG A 253 9.99 -7.13 0.50
C ARG A 253 9.34 -8.51 0.65
N TYR A 254 8.94 -9.13 -0.48
CA TYR A 254 8.31 -10.45 -0.49
C TYR A 254 9.29 -11.58 -0.17
N TYR A 255 10.60 -11.33 -0.20
CA TYR A 255 11.65 -12.33 0.01
C TYR A 255 12.23 -12.31 1.42
N TRP A 256 11.88 -11.32 2.25
CA TRP A 256 12.31 -11.27 3.65
C TRP A 256 11.90 -12.52 4.47
N PRO A 257 10.66 -13.05 4.36
CA PRO A 257 10.27 -14.24 5.10
C PRO A 257 11.09 -15.48 4.73
N ASP A 258 11.39 -15.64 3.44
CA ASP A 258 12.12 -16.79 2.91
C ASP A 258 13.60 -16.74 3.27
N LEU A 259 14.18 -15.54 3.36
CA LEU A 259 15.54 -15.33 3.83
C LEU A 259 15.71 -15.83 5.29
N GLY A 260 14.71 -15.60 6.14
CA GLY A 260 14.71 -16.10 7.52
C GLY A 260 14.72 -17.63 7.61
N GLN A 261 14.04 -18.30 6.67
CA GLN A 261 13.93 -19.77 6.65
C GLN A 261 15.15 -20.46 6.02
N HIS A 262 15.76 -19.86 4.99
CA HIS A 262 16.84 -20.49 4.23
C HIS A 262 18.25 -20.05 4.63
N ALA A 263 18.42 -18.87 5.25
CA ALA A 263 19.74 -18.33 5.58
C ALA A 263 20.10 -18.34 7.07
N GLY A 264 19.22 -18.87 7.95
CA GLY A 264 19.43 -18.83 9.40
C GLY A 264 19.47 -17.40 9.96
N TRP A 265 18.91 -16.43 9.24
CA TRP A 265 18.91 -15.03 9.63
C TRP A 265 17.78 -14.77 10.63
N THR A 266 18.13 -14.53 11.89
CA THR A 266 17.19 -14.27 12.99
C THR A 266 16.91 -12.77 13.21
N GLY A 267 17.12 -11.93 12.19
CA GLY A 267 17.19 -10.47 12.36
C GLY A 267 18.51 -10.01 13.00
N PRO A 268 18.68 -8.70 13.27
CA PRO A 268 19.78 -8.21 14.08
C PRO A 268 19.62 -8.71 15.53
N THR A 269 20.12 -9.91 15.81
CA THR A 269 20.22 -10.42 17.17
C THR A 269 21.30 -9.66 17.91
N ARG A 270 21.11 -9.49 19.23
CA ARG A 270 22.15 -9.03 20.15
C ARG A 270 23.29 -10.06 20.17
N SER A 271 24.14 -10.05 19.15
CA SER A 271 25.47 -10.63 19.23
C SER A 271 26.23 -9.83 20.27
N SER A 272 26.56 -10.48 21.38
CA SER A 272 27.39 -10.02 22.49
C SER A 272 28.32 -8.85 22.15
N ALA A 273 28.05 -7.72 22.81
CA ALA A 273 28.93 -6.58 23.07
C ALA A 273 30.35 -6.65 22.45
N VAL A 274 30.45 -6.29 21.17
CA VAL A 274 31.61 -5.57 20.66
C VAL A 274 31.06 -4.20 20.26
N GLY A 275 31.49 -3.16 20.96
CA GLY A 275 30.99 -1.80 20.75
C GLY A 275 31.09 -1.41 19.28
N SER A 276 29.97 -0.98 18.69
CA SER A 276 29.96 -0.40 17.35
C SER A 276 30.86 0.84 17.32
N PRO A 277 31.78 0.98 16.35
CA PRO A 277 32.52 2.22 16.20
C PRO A 277 31.52 3.33 15.90
N HIS A 278 31.38 4.29 16.82
CA HIS A 278 30.38 5.37 16.79
C HIS A 278 30.37 6.21 15.49
N ASN A 279 31.39 6.08 14.63
CA ASN A 279 31.55 6.83 13.38
C ASN A 279 31.25 6.05 12.09
N ALA A 280 31.10 4.71 12.12
CA ALA A 280 30.85 3.93 10.89
C ALA A 280 29.40 4.07 10.40
N THR A 281 28.44 4.04 11.32
CA THR A 281 27.02 4.28 11.03
C THR A 281 26.78 5.68 10.47
N GLY A 282 27.45 6.70 11.03
CA GLY A 282 27.34 8.09 10.55
C GLY A 282 27.96 8.38 9.18
N LYS A 283 28.76 7.47 8.61
CA LYS A 283 29.29 7.60 7.23
C LYS A 283 28.44 6.86 6.20
N VAL A 284 27.84 5.73 6.58
CA VAL A 284 27.06 4.87 5.67
C VAL A 284 25.56 5.22 5.68
N LEU A 285 25.03 5.70 6.81
CA LEU A 285 23.59 6.00 6.99
C LEU A 285 23.30 7.51 7.12
N LYS A 286 24.09 8.37 6.47
CA LYS A 286 23.82 9.82 6.53
C LYS A 286 22.41 10.11 6.02
N ARG A 287 21.57 10.66 6.90
CA ARG A 287 20.36 11.39 6.50
C ARG A 287 20.77 12.84 6.30
N GLU A 288 20.84 13.30 5.07
CA GLU A 288 20.79 14.74 4.80
C GLU A 288 19.32 15.16 4.95
N PRO A 289 19.02 16.26 5.66
CA PRO A 289 17.67 16.79 5.70
C PRO A 289 17.25 17.13 4.27
N ALA A 290 16.07 16.69 3.86
CA ALA A 290 15.47 17.13 2.60
C ALA A 290 15.38 18.66 2.66
N GLU A 291 16.11 19.36 1.78
CA GLU A 291 16.03 20.81 1.68
C GLU A 291 14.64 21.20 1.18
N GLY A 292 13.86 21.83 2.07
CA GLY A 292 12.83 22.86 1.84
C GLY A 292 11.84 22.70 0.71
#